data_AF-A0A2A4UAA4-F1
#
_entry.id   AF-A0A2A4UAA4-F1
#
_cell.length_a   1.000
_cell.length_b   1.000
_cell.length_c   1.000
_cell.angle_alpha   90.00
_cell.angle_beta   90.00
_cell.angle_gamma   90.00
#
_symmetry.space_group_name_H-M   'P 1'
#
loop_
_entity.id
_entity.type
_entity.pdbx_description
1 polymer ?
#
loop_
_entity_poly.entity_id
_entity_poly.type
_entity_poly.pdbx_seq_one_letter_code
_entity_poly.pdbx_strand_id
1 'polypeptide(L)'
;MSKFLPLFDNLKLNHPLHTLTNDSQLEKAQHIWEHESLGGIAENNNPLPRPVVGLLILTFITAIAWTFPLFGQRPNAAIYTDYVSLMNSQPVQNVLNDHSITTGEADEKAMAMIEKALAKYDSPYAFQRTQHPISMNDLRIMAPKIIELQNQHVDLEEYSIIGDDVVLANFFGNIKADGSIERKQPWWDKGYTTATYWFLGFCVCVIIAVKRLPPITWKPDHTIAH
;
A
#
# COMPACT_ATOMS: atom_id res chain seq x y z
N MET A 1 -33.90 17.15 17.82
CA MET A 1 -33.51 16.63 16.49
C MET A 1 -32.06 17.03 16.23
N SER A 2 -31.21 16.01 16.11
CA SER A 2 -29.83 15.95 15.61
C SER A 2 -29.08 17.27 15.33
N LYS A 3 -28.20 17.68 16.26
CA LYS A 3 -27.06 18.57 16.02
C LYS A 3 -25.87 17.78 15.45
N PHE A 4 -26.07 17.04 14.37
CA PHE A 4 -24.96 16.36 13.70
C PHE A 4 -24.40 17.27 12.59
N LEU A 5 -23.19 17.77 12.85
CA LEU A 5 -22.26 18.43 11.92
C LEU A 5 -22.53 19.92 11.60
N PRO A 6 -22.05 20.86 12.46
CA PRO A 6 -21.97 22.30 12.15
C PRO A 6 -21.08 22.62 10.91
N LEU A 7 -20.45 21.61 10.32
CA LEU A 7 -19.61 21.71 9.14
C LEU A 7 -20.41 21.98 7.85
N PHE A 8 -21.72 21.74 7.84
CA PHE A 8 -22.56 21.83 6.64
C PHE A 8 -23.59 22.97 6.64
N ASP A 9 -23.76 23.68 7.76
CA ASP A 9 -24.86 24.66 7.95
C ASP A 9 -24.78 25.90 7.03
N ASN A 10 -23.62 26.15 6.39
CA ASN A 10 -23.40 27.28 5.48
C ASN A 10 -23.16 26.86 4.02
N LEU A 11 -23.39 25.59 3.68
CA LEU A 11 -23.21 25.11 2.31
C LEU A 11 -24.47 25.35 1.48
N LYS A 12 -24.31 25.92 0.28
CA LYS A 12 -25.42 26.11 -0.68
C LYS A 12 -25.83 24.77 -1.30
N LEU A 13 -26.66 24.00 -0.60
CA LEU A 13 -27.12 22.67 -1.03
C LEU A 13 -28.17 22.69 -2.16
N ASN A 14 -28.74 23.86 -2.49
CA ASN A 14 -29.75 24.00 -3.55
C ASN A 14 -29.19 23.68 -4.96
N HIS A 15 -27.87 23.78 -5.13
CA HIS A 15 -27.12 23.27 -6.28
C HIS A 15 -25.97 22.42 -5.75
N PRO A 16 -26.20 21.14 -5.43
CA PRO A 16 -25.21 20.32 -4.76
C PRO A 16 -23.93 20.28 -5.59
N LEU A 17 -22.79 20.51 -4.93
CA LEU A 17 -21.46 20.54 -5.53
C LEU A 17 -21.20 21.69 -6.52
N HIS A 18 -22.01 22.75 -6.59
CA HIS A 18 -21.65 23.95 -7.36
C HIS A 18 -20.47 24.68 -6.69
N THR A 19 -20.59 24.93 -5.38
CA THR A 19 -19.53 25.45 -4.50
C THR A 19 -19.68 24.85 -3.11
N LEU A 20 -18.58 24.69 -2.39
CA LEU A 20 -18.51 24.27 -0.99
C LEU A 20 -18.01 25.40 -0.07
N THR A 21 -18.11 26.64 -0.54
CA THR A 21 -17.65 27.85 0.14
C THR A 21 -18.85 28.76 0.44
N ASN A 22 -18.80 29.49 1.55
CA ASN A 22 -19.81 30.50 1.88
C ASN A 22 -19.49 31.84 1.19
N ASP A 23 -20.46 32.75 1.11
CA ASP A 23 -20.33 33.97 0.30
C ASP A 23 -19.19 34.88 0.76
N SER A 24 -18.96 35.00 2.07
CA SER A 24 -17.86 35.82 2.59
C SER A 24 -16.48 35.24 2.29
N GLN A 25 -16.32 33.92 2.32
CA GLN A 25 -15.07 33.27 1.91
C GLN A 25 -14.86 33.37 0.39
N LEU A 26 -15.94 33.31 -0.39
CA LEU A 26 -15.89 33.47 -1.84
C LEU A 26 -15.40 34.87 -2.21
N GLU A 27 -16.02 35.92 -1.66
CA GLU A 27 -15.63 37.32 -1.89
C GLU A 27 -14.17 37.56 -1.49
N LYS A 28 -13.76 37.02 -0.33
CA LYS A 28 -12.36 37.11 0.11
C LYS A 28 -11.40 36.42 -0.85
N ALA A 29 -11.74 35.24 -1.36
CA ALA A 29 -10.91 34.51 -2.31
C ALA A 29 -10.82 35.23 -3.67
N GLN A 30 -11.93 35.79 -4.17
CA GLN A 30 -11.96 36.59 -5.39
C GLN A 30 -11.10 37.85 -5.24
N HIS A 31 -11.24 38.57 -4.12
CA HIS A 31 -10.41 39.73 -3.81
C HIS A 31 -8.93 39.38 -3.78
N ILE A 32 -8.53 38.31 -3.10
CA ILE A 32 -7.11 37.88 -3.06
C ILE A 32 -6.61 37.61 -4.48
N TRP A 33 -7.37 36.85 -5.28
CA TRP A 33 -6.96 36.47 -6.63
C TRP A 33 -6.86 37.67 -7.59
N GLU A 34 -7.70 38.70 -7.41
CA GLU A 34 -7.65 39.94 -8.23
C GLU A 34 -6.60 40.96 -7.76
N HIS A 35 -6.11 40.87 -6.52
CA HIS A 35 -5.21 41.88 -5.94
C HIS A 35 -3.82 41.33 -5.61
N GLU A 36 -3.62 40.01 -5.63
CA GLU A 36 -2.33 39.38 -5.37
C GLU A 36 -1.53 39.27 -6.68
N SER A 37 -0.45 40.05 -6.77
CA SER A 37 0.54 39.91 -7.84
C SER A 37 1.62 38.95 -7.39
N LEU A 38 1.65 37.74 -7.97
CA LEU A 38 2.68 36.71 -7.71
C LEU A 38 3.99 37.05 -8.44
N GLY A 39 4.55 38.22 -8.14
CA GLY A 39 5.77 38.73 -8.80
C GLY A 39 5.54 39.17 -10.25
N GLY A 40 4.36 39.74 -10.56
CA GLY A 40 3.99 40.17 -11.92
C GLY A 40 3.32 39.10 -12.77
N ILE A 41 3.02 37.92 -12.20
CA ILE A 41 2.27 36.85 -12.85
C ILE A 41 0.84 36.85 -12.29
N ALA A 42 -0.14 36.84 -13.18
CA ALA A 42 -1.55 36.73 -12.83
C ALA A 42 -2.10 35.34 -13.20
N GLU A 43 -2.96 34.77 -12.36
CA GLU A 43 -3.48 33.41 -12.54
C GLU A 43 -4.90 33.42 -13.09
N ASN A 44 -5.17 32.63 -14.13
CA ASN A 44 -6.52 32.48 -14.67
C ASN A 44 -7.29 31.34 -13.97
N ASN A 45 -8.56 31.57 -13.67
CA ASN A 45 -9.46 30.52 -13.16
C ASN A 45 -10.00 29.64 -14.31
N ASN A 46 -9.14 28.91 -15.00
CA ASN A 46 -9.51 28.00 -16.08
C ASN A 46 -9.53 26.54 -15.59
N PRO A 47 -10.46 25.70 -16.09
CA PRO A 47 -10.39 24.28 -15.82
C PRO A 47 -9.12 23.71 -16.46
N LEU A 48 -8.59 22.64 -15.85
CA LEU A 48 -7.51 21.88 -16.47
C LEU A 48 -7.96 21.33 -17.83
N PRO A 49 -7.10 21.39 -18.87
CA PRO A 49 -7.43 20.81 -20.17
C PRO A 49 -7.74 19.31 -20.04
N ARG A 50 -8.83 18.87 -20.66
CA ARG A 50 -9.28 17.46 -20.61
C ARG A 50 -8.17 16.44 -20.97
N PRO A 51 -7.30 16.69 -21.97
CA PRO A 51 -6.20 15.79 -22.27
C PRO A 51 -5.21 15.63 -21.11
N VAL A 52 -4.93 16.71 -20.37
CA VAL A 52 -4.03 16.69 -19.21
C VAL A 52 -4.64 15.87 -18.07
N VAL A 53 -5.95 16.03 -17.83
CA VAL A 53 -6.69 15.20 -16.84
C VAL A 53 -6.67 13.73 -17.26
N GLY A 54 -6.91 13.43 -18.54
CA GLY A 54 -6.82 12.06 -19.06
C GLY A 54 -5.42 11.46 -18.89
N LEU A 55 -4.37 12.24 -19.13
CA LEU A 55 -2.99 11.82 -18.93
C LEU A 55 -2.68 11.55 -17.46
N LEU A 56 -3.17 12.37 -16.53
CA LEU A 56 -3.05 12.15 -15.08
C LEU A 56 -3.70 10.84 -14.62
N ILE A 57 -4.90 10.53 -15.15
CA ILE A 57 -5.58 9.26 -14.83
C ILE A 57 -4.78 8.09 -15.42
N LEU A 58 -4.30 8.22 -16.66
CA LEU A 58 -3.53 7.18 -17.32
C LEU A 58 -2.20 6.90 -16.60
N THR A 59 -1.48 7.92 -16.16
CA THR A 59 -0.23 7.75 -15.40
C THR A 59 -0.50 7.08 -14.06
N PHE A 60 -1.60 7.41 -13.37
CA PHE A 60 -2.00 6.74 -12.15
C PHE A 60 -2.31 5.25 -12.36
N ILE A 61 -3.11 4.91 -13.38
CA ILE A 61 -3.41 3.51 -13.73
C ILE A 61 -2.13 2.75 -14.09
N THR A 62 -1.24 3.39 -14.85
CA THR A 62 0.05 2.80 -15.25
C THR A 62 0.93 2.55 -14.04
N ALA A 63 1.00 3.48 -13.10
CA ALA A 63 1.74 3.32 -11.85
C ALA A 63 1.19 2.16 -11.01
N ILE A 64 -0.14 2.00 -10.89
CA ILE A 64 -0.75 0.83 -10.24
C ILE A 64 -0.36 -0.46 -10.97
N ALA A 65 -0.49 -0.48 -12.30
CA ALA A 65 -0.18 -1.67 -13.09
C ALA A 65 1.29 -2.10 -12.96
N TRP A 66 2.20 -1.13 -12.86
CA TRP A 66 3.63 -1.39 -12.69
C TRP A 66 4.02 -1.80 -11.27
N THR A 67 3.34 -1.26 -10.25
CA THR A 67 3.62 -1.58 -8.84
C THR A 67 2.96 -2.88 -8.38
N PHE A 68 1.93 -3.35 -9.08
CA PHE A 68 1.20 -4.59 -8.80
C PHE A 68 2.09 -5.83 -8.58
N PRO A 69 3.07 -6.13 -9.46
CA PRO A 69 3.90 -7.32 -9.28
C PRO A 69 4.93 -7.15 -8.17
N LEU A 70 5.29 -5.92 -7.78
CA LEU A 70 6.50 -5.63 -7.02
C LEU A 70 6.28 -5.54 -5.49
N PHE A 71 5.10 -5.14 -5.03
CA PHE A 71 4.89 -4.78 -3.61
C PHE A 71 3.63 -5.36 -2.97
N GLY A 72 2.90 -6.18 -3.72
CA GLY A 72 1.53 -6.47 -3.36
C GLY A 72 1.30 -7.73 -2.52
N GLN A 73 2.23 -8.68 -2.53
CA GLN A 73 2.09 -9.91 -1.74
C GLN A 73 2.69 -9.74 -0.36
N ARG A 74 1.93 -10.11 0.67
CA ARG A 74 2.46 -10.20 2.03
C ARG A 74 3.24 -11.51 2.16
N PRO A 75 4.41 -11.51 2.83
CA PRO A 75 5.10 -12.75 3.10
C PRO A 75 4.23 -13.62 4.01
N ASN A 76 4.09 -14.89 3.65
CA ASN A 76 3.37 -15.89 4.44
C ASN A 76 4.32 -16.99 4.91
N ALA A 77 3.90 -17.78 5.89
CA ALA A 77 4.72 -18.83 6.47
C ALA A 77 5.09 -19.91 5.43
N ALA A 78 4.22 -20.17 4.46
CA ALA A 78 4.46 -21.15 3.39
C ALA A 78 5.70 -20.82 2.53
N ILE A 79 6.04 -19.55 2.32
CA ILE A 79 7.24 -19.14 1.56
C ILE A 79 8.52 -19.70 2.20
N TYR A 80 8.56 -19.74 3.54
CA TYR A 80 9.77 -20.02 4.33
C TYR A 80 9.85 -21.45 4.87
N THR A 81 8.87 -22.31 4.60
CA THR A 81 8.92 -23.72 5.04
C THR A 81 10.15 -24.45 4.55
N ASP A 82 10.52 -24.21 3.28
CA ASP A 82 11.67 -24.85 2.67
C ASP A 82 12.98 -24.31 3.26
N TYR A 83 13.01 -23.04 3.66
CA TYR A 83 14.13 -22.46 4.40
C TYR A 83 14.29 -23.13 5.76
N VAL A 84 13.19 -23.31 6.51
CA VAL A 84 13.22 -23.97 7.82
C VAL A 84 13.68 -25.43 7.70
N SER A 85 13.19 -26.14 6.69
CA SER A 85 13.59 -27.53 6.41
C SER A 85 15.09 -27.63 6.10
N LEU A 86 15.61 -26.76 5.22
CA LEU A 86 17.03 -26.73 4.87
C LEU A 86 17.91 -26.22 6.00
N MET A 87 17.43 -25.29 6.82
CA MET A 87 18.14 -24.82 8.01
C MET A 87 18.42 -25.98 8.97
N ASN A 88 17.48 -26.91 9.12
CA ASN A 88 17.63 -28.09 9.97
C ASN A 88 18.43 -29.23 9.31
N SER A 89 18.88 -29.07 8.07
CA SER A 89 19.68 -30.09 7.37
C SER A 89 21.10 -30.19 7.95
N GLN A 90 21.65 -31.40 7.97
CA GLN A 90 23.00 -31.66 8.49
C GLN A 90 24.08 -30.76 7.88
N PRO A 91 24.12 -30.52 6.55
CA PRO A 91 25.15 -29.64 5.96
C PRO A 91 25.10 -28.21 6.48
N VAL A 92 23.90 -27.67 6.69
CA VAL A 92 23.72 -26.30 7.22
C VAL A 92 24.06 -26.25 8.70
N GLN A 93 23.60 -27.24 9.48
CA GLN A 93 23.92 -27.34 10.91
C GLN A 93 25.41 -27.48 11.17
N ASN A 94 26.15 -28.20 10.32
CA ASN A 94 27.60 -28.32 10.46
C ASN A 94 28.32 -26.97 10.33
N VAL A 95 27.84 -26.10 9.43
CA VAL A 95 28.43 -24.75 9.26
C VAL A 95 28.00 -23.81 10.37
N LEU A 96 26.75 -23.91 10.83
CA LEU A 96 26.28 -23.11 11.96
C LEU A 96 26.99 -23.44 13.27
N ASN A 97 27.41 -24.69 13.46
CA ASN A 97 28.14 -25.16 14.62
C ASN A 97 29.67 -25.13 14.45
N ASP A 98 30.17 -24.55 13.35
CA ASP A 98 31.61 -24.41 13.12
C ASP A 98 32.19 -23.30 14.00
N HIS A 99 32.86 -23.70 15.08
CA HIS A 99 33.50 -22.77 16.01
C HIS A 99 34.80 -22.13 15.48
N SER A 100 35.26 -22.50 14.29
CA SER A 100 36.46 -21.91 13.68
C SER A 100 36.21 -20.56 13.00
N ILE A 101 34.94 -20.21 12.77
CA ILE A 101 34.52 -18.97 12.11
C ILE A 101 33.64 -18.12 13.02
N THR A 102 33.48 -16.84 12.68
CA THR A 102 32.59 -15.96 13.45
C THR A 102 31.13 -16.30 13.18
N THR A 103 30.24 -15.99 14.13
CA THR A 103 28.80 -16.25 14.00
C THR A 103 28.19 -15.58 12.76
N GLY A 104 28.63 -14.36 12.42
CA GLY A 104 28.16 -13.67 11.21
C GLY A 104 28.57 -14.39 9.92
N GLU A 105 29.82 -14.84 9.82
CA GLU A 105 30.30 -15.59 8.65
C GLU A 105 29.63 -16.97 8.52
N ALA A 106 29.34 -17.63 9.66
CA ALA A 106 28.59 -18.87 9.68
C ALA A 106 27.16 -18.68 9.13
N ASP A 107 26.50 -17.60 9.56
CA ASP A 107 25.14 -17.25 9.13
C ASP A 107 25.07 -16.93 7.63
N GLU A 108 26.03 -16.16 7.11
CA GLU A 108 26.12 -15.85 5.68
C GLU A 108 26.36 -17.11 4.83
N LYS A 109 27.30 -17.97 5.24
CA LYS A 109 27.58 -19.24 4.54
C LYS A 109 26.39 -20.19 4.58
N ALA A 110 25.71 -20.26 5.73
CA ALA A 110 24.52 -21.09 5.90
C ALA A 110 23.37 -20.61 5.00
N MET A 111 23.08 -19.31 4.97
CA MET A 111 22.07 -18.73 4.07
C MET A 111 22.41 -18.96 2.60
N ALA A 112 23.67 -18.73 2.19
CA ALA A 112 24.09 -18.96 0.82
C ALA A 112 23.93 -20.43 0.38
N MET A 113 24.16 -21.39 1.29
CA MET A 113 23.89 -22.80 1.02
C MET A 113 22.40 -23.10 0.86
N ILE A 114 21.56 -22.53 1.73
CA ILE A 114 20.10 -22.67 1.65
C ILE A 114 19.59 -22.11 0.31
N GLU A 115 19.94 -20.87 -0.02
CA GLU A 115 19.51 -20.21 -1.27
C GLU A 115 19.99 -20.98 -2.51
N LYS A 116 21.24 -21.47 -2.49
CA LYS A 116 21.77 -22.30 -3.58
C LYS A 116 21.05 -23.64 -3.71
N ALA A 117 20.60 -24.23 -2.60
CA ALA A 117 19.80 -25.45 -2.63
C ALA A 117 18.40 -25.15 -3.19
N LEU A 118 17.75 -24.08 -2.73
CA LEU A 118 16.42 -23.66 -3.19
C LEU A 118 16.40 -23.32 -4.68
N ALA A 119 17.46 -22.70 -5.21
CA ALA A 119 17.56 -22.37 -6.63
C ALA A 119 17.57 -23.59 -7.57
N LYS A 120 17.77 -24.81 -7.05
CA LYS A 120 17.76 -26.05 -7.84
C LYS A 120 16.37 -26.65 -8.02
N TYR A 121 15.39 -26.22 -7.23
CA TYR A 121 14.04 -26.78 -7.23
C TYR A 121 13.05 -25.73 -7.70
N ASP A 122 12.10 -26.16 -8.53
CA ASP A 122 10.99 -25.30 -8.92
C ASP A 122 10.00 -25.19 -7.75
N SER A 123 9.69 -23.96 -7.34
CA SER A 123 8.81 -23.68 -6.22
C SER A 123 7.80 -22.61 -6.61
N PRO A 124 6.51 -22.77 -6.26
CA PRO A 124 5.50 -21.74 -6.51
C PRO A 124 5.81 -20.42 -5.78
N TYR A 125 6.72 -20.44 -4.80
CA TYR A 125 7.15 -19.28 -4.02
C TYR A 125 8.48 -18.69 -4.48
N ALA A 126 9.09 -19.16 -5.57
CA ALA A 126 10.41 -18.73 -6.02
C ALA A 126 10.50 -17.20 -6.26
N PHE A 127 9.45 -16.62 -6.85
CA PHE A 127 9.38 -15.18 -7.08
C PHE A 127 9.27 -14.40 -5.75
N GLN A 128 8.43 -14.87 -4.84
CA GLN A 128 8.15 -14.23 -3.55
C GLN A 128 9.38 -14.26 -2.63
N ARG A 129 10.19 -15.31 -2.70
CA ARG A 129 11.48 -15.38 -1.98
C ARG A 129 12.44 -14.27 -2.40
N THR A 130 12.47 -13.94 -3.70
CA THR A 130 13.28 -12.83 -4.22
C THR A 130 12.77 -11.48 -3.71
N GLN A 131 11.47 -11.33 -3.49
CA GLN A 131 10.86 -10.09 -3.00
C GLN A 131 10.96 -9.91 -1.48
N HIS A 132 11.06 -11.02 -0.75
CA HIS A 132 11.13 -11.05 0.70
C HIS A 132 12.41 -11.77 1.15
N PRO A 133 13.59 -11.15 0.96
CA PRO A 133 14.82 -11.71 1.48
C PRO A 133 14.76 -11.77 3.01
N ILE A 134 15.39 -12.79 3.57
CA ILE A 134 15.36 -13.09 5.00
C ILE A 134 16.78 -13.32 5.51
N SER A 135 17.08 -12.88 6.72
CA SER A 135 18.35 -13.21 7.37
C SER A 135 18.28 -14.55 8.13
N MET A 136 19.44 -15.13 8.42
CA MET A 136 19.51 -16.34 9.27
C MET A 136 18.91 -16.11 10.66
N ASN A 137 19.08 -14.90 11.21
CA ASN A 137 18.53 -14.57 12.52
C ASN A 137 16.98 -14.55 12.50
N ASP A 138 16.39 -13.92 11.49
CA ASP A 138 14.93 -13.90 11.33
C ASP A 138 14.39 -15.32 11.16
N LEU A 139 15.09 -16.15 10.39
CA LEU A 139 14.72 -17.54 10.18
C LEU A 139 14.74 -18.33 11.49
N ARG A 140 15.76 -18.14 12.35
CA ARG A 140 15.82 -18.76 13.68
C ARG A 140 14.65 -18.34 14.58
N ILE A 141 14.25 -17.08 14.52
CA ILE A 141 13.14 -16.55 15.32
C ILE A 141 11.81 -17.12 14.85
N MET A 142 11.61 -17.22 13.53
CA MET A 142 10.34 -17.69 12.96
C MET A 142 10.22 -19.22 12.89
N ALA A 143 11.32 -19.96 12.79
CA ALA A 143 11.32 -21.40 12.59
C ALA A 143 10.50 -22.18 13.65
N PRO A 144 10.60 -21.91 14.97
CA PRO A 144 9.80 -22.62 15.97
C PRO A 144 8.30 -22.45 15.74
N LYS A 145 7.85 -21.23 15.41
CA LYS A 145 6.44 -20.93 15.13
C LYS A 145 5.96 -21.65 13.86
N ILE A 146 6.78 -21.66 12.80
CA ILE A 146 6.45 -22.37 11.55
C ILE A 146 6.35 -23.88 11.78
N ILE A 147 7.27 -24.47 12.55
CA ILE A 147 7.26 -25.90 12.90
C ILE A 147 6.02 -26.25 13.74
N GLU A 148 5.65 -25.39 14.70
CA GLU A 148 4.43 -25.57 15.48
C GLU A 148 3.18 -25.61 14.59
N LEU A 149 3.07 -24.67 13.66
CA LEU A 149 1.97 -24.63 12.70
C LEU A 149 1.96 -25.85 11.77
N GLN A 150 3.13 -26.33 11.33
CA GLN A 150 3.25 -27.57 10.57
C GLN A 150 2.72 -28.78 11.36
N ASN A 151 3.07 -28.88 12.65
CA ASN A 151 2.62 -29.95 13.53
C ASN A 151 1.10 -29.89 13.79
N GLN A 152 0.51 -28.70 13.77
CA GLN A 152 -0.94 -28.51 13.85
C GLN A 152 -1.67 -28.84 12.54
N HIS A 153 -0.95 -29.17 11.47
CA HIS A 153 -1.50 -29.48 10.14
C HIS A 153 -2.39 -28.36 9.57
N VAL A 154 -2.09 -27.11 9.94
CA VAL A 154 -2.80 -25.93 9.42
C VAL A 154 -2.21 -25.47 8.09
N ASP A 155 -3.01 -24.74 7.32
CA ASP A 155 -2.56 -24.16 6.06
C ASP A 155 -1.66 -22.94 6.32
N LEU A 156 -0.38 -23.07 5.98
CA LEU A 156 0.64 -22.06 6.22
C LEU A 156 0.49 -20.82 5.32
N GLU A 157 -0.29 -20.90 4.23
CA GLU A 157 -0.59 -19.72 3.41
C GLU A 157 -1.52 -18.73 4.13
N GLU A 158 -2.21 -19.18 5.17
CA GLU A 158 -3.10 -18.35 6.00
C GLU A 158 -2.38 -17.61 7.11
N TYR A 159 -1.08 -17.84 7.29
CA TYR A 159 -0.28 -17.18 8.30
C TYR A 159 0.68 -16.19 7.64
N SER A 160 0.48 -14.91 7.90
CA SER A 160 1.34 -13.83 7.45
C SER A 160 2.52 -13.64 8.40
N ILE A 161 3.66 -13.25 7.85
CA ILE A 161 4.84 -12.86 8.62
C ILE A 161 4.87 -11.33 8.72
N ILE A 162 4.90 -10.82 9.95
CA ILE A 162 4.94 -9.40 10.24
C ILE A 162 6.08 -9.17 11.25
N GLY A 163 7.20 -8.67 10.76
CA GLY A 163 8.41 -8.56 11.58
C GLY A 163 8.90 -9.93 12.03
N ASP A 164 8.99 -10.14 13.34
CA ASP A 164 9.39 -11.37 14.03
C ASP A 164 8.21 -12.30 14.39
N ASP A 165 6.98 -11.89 14.05
CA ASP A 165 5.76 -12.61 14.37
C ASP A 165 5.14 -13.33 13.16
N VAL A 166 4.65 -14.54 13.44
CA VAL A 166 3.84 -15.34 12.52
C VAL A 166 2.40 -15.23 13.02
N VAL A 167 1.57 -14.50 12.29
CA VAL A 167 0.20 -14.17 12.69
C VAL A 167 -0.80 -14.67 11.66
N LEU A 168 -1.98 -15.06 12.14
CA LEU A 168 -3.08 -15.43 11.24
C LEU A 168 -3.47 -14.22 10.39
N ALA A 169 -3.52 -14.40 9.08
CA ALA A 169 -3.74 -13.31 8.15
C ALA A 169 -5.18 -12.78 8.28
N ASN A 170 -5.34 -11.46 8.20
CA ASN A 170 -6.65 -10.82 8.32
C ASN A 170 -7.35 -10.67 6.95
N PHE A 171 -7.46 -11.76 6.20
CA PHE A 171 -8.19 -11.79 4.93
C PHE A 171 -9.50 -12.56 5.09
N PHE A 172 -10.57 -12.07 4.47
CA PHE A 172 -11.86 -12.75 4.40
C PHE A 172 -12.00 -13.39 3.01
N GLY A 173 -11.45 -14.59 2.85
CA GLY A 173 -11.52 -15.38 1.62
C GLY A 173 -12.77 -16.26 1.55
N ASN A 174 -12.68 -17.34 0.78
CA ASN A 174 -13.79 -18.27 0.59
C ASN A 174 -14.13 -19.03 1.88
N ILE A 175 -15.36 -19.54 1.97
CA ILE A 175 -15.72 -20.46 3.04
C ILE A 175 -15.19 -21.85 2.67
N LYS A 176 -14.37 -22.44 3.54
CA LYS A 176 -13.84 -23.79 3.39
C LYS A 176 -14.95 -24.84 3.58
N ALA A 177 -14.67 -26.08 3.21
CA ALA A 177 -15.62 -27.20 3.38
C ALA A 177 -16.02 -27.46 4.85
N ASP A 178 -15.20 -27.03 5.80
CA ASP A 178 -15.44 -27.13 7.25
C ASP A 178 -16.26 -25.95 7.82
N GLY A 179 -16.67 -24.99 6.97
CA GLY A 179 -17.39 -23.78 7.38
C GLY A 179 -16.51 -22.67 7.95
N SER A 180 -15.20 -22.88 8.08
CA SER A 180 -14.25 -21.82 8.44
C SER A 180 -13.95 -20.91 7.25
N ILE A 181 -13.51 -19.68 7.51
CA ILE A 181 -13.15 -18.73 6.47
C ILE A 181 -11.69 -18.96 6.07
N GLU A 182 -11.43 -19.12 4.78
CA GLU A 182 -10.10 -19.13 4.19
C GLU A 182 -9.47 -17.76 4.36
N ARG A 183 -8.30 -17.71 4.99
CA ARG A 183 -7.60 -16.45 5.31
C ARG A 183 -6.41 -16.23 4.40
N LYS A 184 -6.58 -16.50 3.11
CA LYS A 184 -5.54 -16.28 2.10
C LYS A 184 -5.71 -14.93 1.43
N GLN A 185 -4.58 -14.32 1.08
CA GLN A 185 -4.59 -13.13 0.24
C GLN A 185 -5.15 -13.49 -1.15
N PRO A 186 -6.25 -12.88 -1.61
CA PRO A 186 -6.76 -13.13 -2.94
C PRO A 186 -5.75 -12.73 -4.02
N TRP A 187 -5.71 -13.48 -5.12
CA TRP A 187 -4.80 -13.19 -6.24
C TRP A 187 -4.98 -11.78 -6.82
N TRP A 188 -6.20 -11.24 -6.72
CA TRP A 188 -6.58 -9.91 -7.18
C TRP A 188 -6.39 -8.81 -6.12
N ASP A 189 -6.15 -9.14 -4.84
CA ASP A 189 -5.93 -8.15 -3.77
C ASP A 189 -4.50 -8.20 -3.26
N LYS A 190 -3.56 -7.98 -4.18
CA LYS A 190 -2.15 -7.72 -3.88
C LYS A 190 -1.93 -6.25 -3.48
N GLY A 191 -2.73 -5.73 -2.54
CA GLY A 191 -2.63 -4.33 -2.07
C GLY A 191 -3.51 -3.32 -2.84
N TYR A 192 -4.41 -3.79 -3.69
CA TYR A 192 -5.31 -2.95 -4.49
C TYR A 192 -6.37 -2.27 -3.65
N THR A 193 -6.97 -3.00 -2.71
CA THR A 193 -8.06 -2.48 -1.89
C THR A 193 -7.62 -1.20 -1.17
N THR A 194 -6.43 -1.23 -0.57
CA THR A 194 -5.83 -0.06 0.10
C THR A 194 -5.54 1.08 -0.89
N ALA A 195 -4.92 0.80 -2.04
CA ALA A 195 -4.58 1.83 -3.03
C ALA A 195 -5.83 2.52 -3.60
N THR A 196 -6.90 1.77 -3.87
CA THR A 196 -8.18 2.32 -4.33
C THR A 196 -8.81 3.23 -3.29
N TYR A 197 -8.83 2.85 -2.00
CA TYR A 197 -9.37 3.72 -0.95
C TYR A 197 -8.59 5.02 -0.80
N TRP A 198 -7.27 4.97 -0.83
CA TRP A 198 -6.44 6.18 -0.78
C TRP A 198 -6.62 7.06 -2.01
N PHE A 199 -6.75 6.48 -3.19
CA PHE A 199 -7.03 7.24 -4.42
C PHE A 199 -8.40 7.91 -4.39
N LEU A 200 -9.45 7.18 -4.00
CA LEU A 200 -10.78 7.76 -3.86
C LEU A 200 -10.78 8.87 -2.79
N GLY A 201 -10.10 8.64 -1.66
CA GLY A 201 -9.90 9.66 -0.63
C GLY A 201 -9.19 10.91 -1.16
N PHE A 202 -8.11 10.73 -1.92
CA PHE A 202 -7.42 11.82 -2.60
C PHE A 202 -8.35 12.58 -3.57
N CYS A 203 -9.08 11.86 -4.43
CA CYS A 203 -10.03 12.47 -5.35
C CYS A 203 -11.11 13.28 -4.61
N VAL A 204 -11.64 12.76 -3.50
CA VAL A 204 -12.61 13.47 -2.66
C VAL A 204 -11.98 14.74 -2.06
N CYS A 205 -10.76 14.66 -1.51
CA CYS A 205 -10.04 15.83 -0.99
C CYS A 205 -9.82 16.90 -2.06
N VAL A 206 -9.40 16.50 -3.27
CA VAL A 206 -9.23 17.42 -4.41
C VAL A 206 -10.55 18.06 -4.81
N ILE A 207 -11.65 17.28 -4.91
CA ILE A 207 -12.98 17.81 -5.20
C ILE A 207 -13.37 18.85 -4.13
N ILE A 208 -13.16 18.56 -2.85
CA ILE A 208 -13.46 19.50 -1.77
C ILE A 208 -12.64 20.78 -1.93
N ALA A 209 -11.34 20.67 -2.18
CA ALA A 209 -10.46 21.82 -2.38
C ALA A 209 -10.89 22.68 -3.57
N VAL A 210 -11.10 22.07 -4.74
CA VAL A 210 -11.52 22.78 -5.97
C VAL A 210 -12.88 23.43 -5.77
N LYS A 211 -13.82 22.76 -5.10
CA LYS A 211 -15.16 23.32 -4.86
C LYS A 211 -15.18 24.42 -3.81
N ARG A 212 -14.12 24.58 -3.02
CA ARG A 212 -13.94 25.72 -2.12
C ARG A 212 -13.35 26.96 -2.82
N LEU A 213 -12.79 26.81 -4.02
CA LEU A 213 -12.34 27.94 -4.82
C LEU A 213 -13.53 28.64 -5.52
N PRO A 214 -13.35 29.88 -5.99
CA PRO A 214 -14.31 30.55 -6.85
C PRO A 214 -14.77 29.68 -8.03
N PRO A 215 -16.07 29.69 -8.37
CA PRO A 215 -16.61 28.88 -9.46
C PRO A 215 -15.84 29.12 -10.76
N ILE A 216 -15.64 28.08 -11.57
CA ILE A 216 -14.90 28.14 -12.85
C ILE A 216 -15.54 29.13 -13.85
N THR A 217 -16.82 29.45 -13.66
CA THR A 217 -17.55 30.47 -14.42
C THR A 217 -17.09 31.90 -14.12
N TRP A 218 -16.52 32.14 -12.94
CA TRP A 218 -15.93 33.42 -12.56
C TRP A 218 -14.49 33.52 -13.07
N LYS A 219 -14.13 34.69 -13.60
CA LYS A 219 -12.78 35.02 -14.07
C LYS A 219 -12.29 36.25 -13.31
N PRO A 220 -11.03 36.25 -12.83
CA PRO A 220 -10.45 37.44 -12.21
C PRO A 220 -10.29 38.56 -13.23
N ASP A 221 -10.55 39.79 -12.79
CA ASP A 221 -10.17 40.98 -13.54
C ASP A 221 -8.72 41.37 -13.24
N HIS A 222 -7.83 41.10 -14.20
CA HIS A 222 -6.40 41.37 -14.06
C HIS A 222 -6.04 42.85 -14.15
N THR A 223 -6.98 43.74 -14.51
CA THR A 223 -6.70 45.18 -14.53
C THR A 223 -6.61 45.81 -13.14
N ILE A 224 -7.02 45.08 -12.10
CA ILE A 224 -7.09 45.56 -10.71
C ILE A 224 -5.73 45.45 -9.99
N ALA A 225 -4.92 44.43 -10.29
CA ALA A 225 -3.63 44.16 -9.65
C ALA A 225 -2.45 45.00 -10.19
N HIS A 226 -2.67 45.90 -11.16
CA HIS A 226 -1.64 46.62 -11.91
C HIS A 226 -1.62 48.12 -11.64
#